data_AF-A0A7I9WFL6-F1
#
_entry.id   AF-A0A7I9WFL6-F1
#
_cell.length_a   1.000
_cell.length_b   1.000
_cell.length_c   1.000
_cell.angle_alpha   90.00
_cell.angle_beta   90.00
_cell.angle_gamma   90.00
#
_symmetry.space_group_name_H-M   'P 1'
#
loop_
_entity.id
_entity.type
_entity.pdbx_description
1 polymer ?
#
loop_
_entity_poly.entity_id
_entity_poly.type
_entity_poly.pdbx_seq_one_letter_code
_entity_poly.pdbx_strand_id
1 'polypeptide(L)'
;MWFEPGDTCAGVRSALGSVNGVLPVTLVDGHCASRTQCTIVQFHPGRLVVLPCAMLQQLKSSGHARWHGDRTEVRVSLAMDHTCTGEPMTLEFLVMPVRWRDRPDRTDSDLVLGVSPELPLRPR
;
A
#
# COMPACT_ATOMS: atom_id res chain seq x y z
N MET A 1 -0.82 10.83 -10.37
CA MET A 1 -1.76 11.12 -9.28
C MET A 1 -2.04 12.60 -9.22
N TRP A 2 -3.19 13.00 -8.69
CA TRP A 2 -3.55 14.39 -8.43
C TRP A 2 -4.49 14.49 -7.24
N PHE A 3 -4.54 15.66 -6.62
CA PHE A 3 -5.59 15.99 -5.67
C PHE A 3 -6.87 16.36 -6.43
N GLU A 4 -7.97 15.71 -6.07
CA GLU A 4 -9.32 16.07 -6.50
C GLU A 4 -9.96 16.87 -5.35
N PRO A 5 -10.39 18.12 -5.60
CA PRO A 5 -11.13 18.89 -4.61
C PRO A 5 -12.40 18.13 -4.20
N GLY A 6 -12.68 18.08 -2.90
CA GLY A 6 -13.93 17.57 -2.36
C GLY A 6 -14.55 18.59 -1.42
N ASP A 7 -15.86 18.48 -1.19
CA ASP A 7 -16.64 19.43 -0.39
C ASP A 7 -16.17 19.53 1.08
N THR A 8 -15.55 18.46 1.59
CA THR A 8 -15.09 18.38 2.99
C THR A 8 -13.62 18.01 3.13
N CYS A 9 -13.04 17.23 2.21
CA CYS A 9 -11.61 16.89 2.15
C CYS A 9 -11.19 16.66 0.69
N ALA A 10 -10.00 17.12 0.33
CA ALA A 10 -9.40 16.78 -0.96
C ALA A 10 -9.03 15.28 -0.99
N GLY A 11 -9.52 14.55 -1.99
CA GLY A 11 -9.17 13.16 -2.24
C GLY A 11 -7.95 13.03 -3.14
N VAL A 12 -7.28 11.88 -3.14
CA VAL A 12 -6.21 11.58 -4.10
C VAL A 12 -6.76 10.68 -5.21
N ARG A 13 -6.43 11.00 -6.46
CA ARG A 13 -6.79 10.22 -7.63
C ARG A 13 -5.60 9.84 -8.49
N SER A 14 -5.79 8.78 -9.25
CA SER A 14 -4.85 8.26 -10.24
C SER A 14 -5.57 8.04 -11.57
N ALA A 15 -4.82 7.76 -12.63
CA ALA A 15 -5.39 7.36 -13.91
C ALA A 15 -6.26 6.09 -13.80
N LEU A 16 -6.00 5.25 -12.80
CA LEU A 16 -6.73 4.02 -12.54
C LEU A 16 -7.99 4.21 -11.68
N GLY A 17 -8.17 5.38 -11.04
CA GLY A 17 -9.33 5.65 -10.19
C GLY A 17 -9.01 6.35 -8.87
N SER A 18 -9.94 6.30 -7.92
CA SER A 18 -9.78 6.89 -6.59
C SER A 18 -8.75 6.11 -5.80
N VAL A 19 -7.84 6.83 -5.14
CA VAL A 19 -6.87 6.25 -4.23
C VAL A 19 -7.48 6.25 -2.83
N ASN A 20 -7.55 5.08 -2.20
CA ASN A 20 -8.17 4.85 -0.89
C ASN A 20 -7.36 5.45 0.27
N GLY A 21 -6.18 5.98 0.00
CA GLY A 21 -5.29 6.60 0.97
C GLY A 21 -3.95 5.88 1.05
N VAL A 22 -3.24 6.11 2.15
CA VAL A 22 -2.01 5.38 2.50
C VAL A 22 -2.40 4.04 3.13
N LEU A 23 -1.70 2.96 2.78
CA LEU A 23 -1.89 1.66 3.42
C LEU A 23 -1.59 1.79 4.94
N PRO A 24 -2.55 1.51 5.84
CA PRO A 24 -2.42 1.78 7.28
C PRO A 24 -1.71 0.64 8.02
N VAL A 25 -0.47 0.33 7.62
CA VAL A 25 0.32 -0.74 8.24
C VAL A 25 1.26 -0.19 9.29
N THR A 26 1.27 -0.84 10.45
CA THR A 26 2.19 -0.55 11.56
C THR A 26 2.99 -1.80 11.91
N LEU A 27 4.28 -1.65 12.17
CA LEU A 27 5.13 -2.70 12.75
C LEU A 27 5.29 -2.41 14.25
N VAL A 28 4.91 -3.35 15.10
CA VAL A 28 4.88 -3.19 16.56
C VAL A 28 5.76 -4.25 17.22
N ASP A 29 6.69 -3.81 18.06
CA ASP A 29 7.58 -4.69 18.82
C ASP A 29 6.86 -5.29 20.02
N GLY A 30 7.12 -6.57 20.32
CA GLY A 30 6.66 -7.22 21.55
C GLY A 30 5.13 -7.34 21.73
N HIS A 31 4.35 -7.13 20.66
CA HIS A 31 2.89 -7.21 20.72
C HIS A 31 2.38 -8.63 21.06
N CYS A 32 3.02 -9.67 20.53
CA CYS A 32 2.70 -11.06 20.83
C CYS A 32 3.82 -11.74 21.61
N ALA A 33 3.48 -12.54 22.63
CA ALA A 33 4.47 -13.29 23.40
C ALA A 33 5.31 -14.27 22.56
N SER A 34 4.78 -14.74 21.44
CA SER A 34 5.44 -15.69 20.53
C SER A 34 6.23 -15.03 19.40
N ARG A 35 6.24 -13.69 19.29
CA ARG A 35 6.85 -12.98 18.16
C ARG A 35 7.62 -11.75 18.63
N THR A 36 8.73 -11.47 17.96
CA THR A 36 9.54 -10.27 18.26
C THR A 36 8.86 -9.00 17.75
N GLN A 37 8.22 -9.07 16.58
CA GLN A 37 7.48 -7.98 15.96
C GLN A 37 6.19 -8.51 15.34
N CYS A 38 5.16 -7.67 15.31
CA CYS A 38 3.91 -7.95 14.62
C CYS A 38 3.57 -6.80 13.67
N THR A 39 3.11 -7.15 12.48
CA THR A 39 2.50 -6.24 11.53
C THR A 39 0.99 -6.15 11.75
N ILE A 40 0.47 -4.92 11.78
CA ILE A 40 -0.94 -4.65 12.07
C ILE A 40 -1.51 -3.79 10.95
N VAL A 41 -2.66 -4.20 10.42
CA VAL A 41 -3.47 -3.39 9.51
C VAL A 41 -4.83 -3.09 10.13
N GLN A 42 -5.14 -1.80 10.29
CA GLN A 42 -6.30 -1.35 11.07
C GLN A 42 -7.63 -1.40 10.31
N PHE A 43 -7.60 -1.44 8.98
CA PHE A 43 -8.79 -1.55 8.14
C PHE A 43 -8.44 -2.24 6.82
N HIS A 44 -9.43 -2.87 6.19
CA HIS A 44 -9.21 -3.53 4.91
C HIS A 44 -8.83 -2.49 3.85
N PRO A 45 -7.65 -2.60 3.22
CA PRO A 45 -7.25 -1.63 2.23
C PRO A 45 -8.17 -1.72 1.02
N GLY A 46 -8.56 -0.57 0.48
CA GLY A 46 -9.23 -0.56 -0.81
C GLY A 46 -8.27 -0.95 -1.94
N ARG A 47 -8.80 -1.01 -3.17
CA ARG A 47 -8.04 -1.52 -4.32
C ARG A 47 -6.77 -0.71 -4.62
N LEU A 48 -6.84 0.61 -4.55
CA LEU A 48 -5.74 1.51 -4.91
C LEU A 48 -5.24 2.20 -3.66
N VAL A 49 -4.01 1.94 -3.26
CA VAL A 49 -3.40 2.54 -2.06
C VAL A 49 -2.03 3.12 -2.37
N VAL A 50 -1.64 4.14 -1.63
CA VAL A 50 -0.25 4.62 -1.61
C VAL A 50 0.54 3.76 -0.64
N LEU A 51 1.69 3.29 -1.09
CA LEU A 51 2.67 2.57 -0.28
C LEU A 51 3.92 3.46 -0.14
N PRO A 52 4.22 3.98 1.06
CA PRO A 52 5.47 4.69 1.29
C PRO A 52 6.67 3.74 1.10
N CYS A 53 7.66 4.17 0.32
CA CYS A 53 8.86 3.38 0.05
C CYS A 53 9.61 3.03 1.35
N ALA A 54 9.67 3.96 2.31
CA ALA A 54 10.31 3.73 3.61
C ALA A 54 9.62 2.62 4.42
N MET A 55 8.29 2.62 4.46
CA MET A 55 7.49 1.56 5.10
C MET A 55 7.75 0.20 4.44
N LEU A 56 7.76 0.16 3.10
CA LEU A 56 8.08 -1.06 2.37
C LEU A 56 9.49 -1.59 2.70
N GLN A 57 10.51 -0.72 2.76
CA GLN A 57 11.85 -1.13 3.15
C GLN A 57 11.92 -1.64 4.59
N GLN A 58 11.19 -1.00 5.52
CA GLN A 58 11.10 -1.46 6.89
C GLN A 58 10.49 -2.88 6.96
N LEU A 59 9.35 -3.10 6.31
CA LEU A 59 8.69 -4.42 6.28
C LEU A 59 9.55 -5.48 5.58
N LYS A 60 10.31 -5.08 4.56
CA LYS A 60 11.27 -5.97 3.90
C LYS A 60 12.37 -6.40 4.87
N SER A 61 12.95 -5.45 5.59
CA SER A 61 14.04 -5.69 6.53
C SER A 61 13.63 -6.57 7.71
N SER A 62 12.36 -6.49 8.13
CA SER A 62 11.80 -7.33 9.19
C SER A 62 11.22 -8.67 8.68
N GLY A 63 11.30 -8.93 7.37
CA GLY A 63 10.83 -10.20 6.77
C GLY A 63 9.32 -10.29 6.54
N HIS A 64 8.57 -9.21 6.73
CA HIS A 64 7.11 -9.16 6.54
C HIS A 64 6.68 -8.75 5.13
N ALA A 65 7.64 -8.35 4.27
CA ALA A 65 7.37 -8.02 2.87
C ALA A 65 8.28 -8.78 1.91
N ARG A 66 7.71 -9.28 0.80
CA ARG A 66 8.43 -9.99 -0.27
C ARG A 66 8.13 -9.35 -1.62
N TRP A 67 9.17 -9.23 -2.45
CA TRP A 67 9.07 -8.72 -3.81
C TRP A 67 9.11 -9.89 -4.78
N HIS A 68 8.24 -9.82 -5.78
CA HIS A 68 8.09 -10.79 -6.84
C HIS A 68 8.08 -10.07 -8.19
N GLY A 69 8.51 -10.76 -9.24
CA GLY A 69 8.51 -10.25 -10.60
C GLY A 69 9.83 -9.65 -11.07
N ASP A 70 9.77 -8.92 -12.17
CA ASP A 70 10.93 -8.42 -12.92
C ASP A 70 10.83 -6.92 -13.19
N ARG A 71 11.52 -6.43 -14.23
CA ARG A 71 11.51 -5.00 -14.60
C ARG A 71 10.17 -4.51 -15.16
N THR A 72 9.28 -5.41 -15.56
CA THR A 72 8.02 -5.10 -16.26
C THR A 72 6.82 -5.14 -15.32
N GLU A 73 6.81 -6.09 -14.39
CA GLU A 73 5.80 -6.21 -13.36
C GLU A 73 6.47 -6.50 -12.01
N VAL A 74 6.27 -5.60 -11.05
CA VAL A 74 6.72 -5.79 -9.68
C VAL A 74 5.50 -6.00 -8.80
N ARG A 75 5.48 -7.13 -8.10
CA ARG A 75 4.46 -7.48 -7.11
C ARG A 75 5.09 -7.49 -5.72
N VAL A 76 4.33 -7.03 -4.74
CA VAL A 76 4.73 -7.07 -3.34
C VAL A 76 3.67 -7.80 -2.52
N SER A 77 4.13 -8.80 -1.79
CA SER A 77 3.36 -9.55 -0.79
C SER A 77 3.69 -9.00 0.59
N LEU A 78 2.66 -8.60 1.34
CA LEU A 78 2.78 -8.09 2.71
C LEU A 78 2.07 -9.04 3.67
N ALA A 79 2.81 -9.72 4.54
CA ALA A 79 2.26 -10.55 5.59
C ALA A 79 1.80 -9.66 6.75
N MET A 80 0.51 -9.74 7.09
CA MET A 80 -0.14 -9.03 8.20
C MET A 80 -0.45 -10.02 9.31
N ASP A 81 0.06 -9.77 10.51
CA ASP A 81 -0.10 -10.66 11.66
C ASP A 81 -1.40 -10.41 12.40
N HIS A 82 -1.83 -9.15 12.43
CA HIS A 82 -3.11 -8.73 12.99
C HIS A 82 -3.85 -7.83 12.02
N THR A 83 -5.14 -8.07 11.90
CA THR A 83 -6.03 -7.36 10.98
C THR A 83 -7.27 -6.91 11.72
N CYS A 84 -8.06 -6.04 11.10
CA CYS A 84 -9.37 -5.67 11.61
C CYS A 84 -10.37 -6.84 11.72
N THR A 85 -10.11 -7.97 11.05
CA THR A 85 -10.93 -9.19 11.15
C THR A 85 -10.39 -10.18 12.19
N GLY A 86 -9.23 -9.91 12.79
CA GLY A 86 -8.59 -10.75 13.80
C GLY A 86 -7.77 -11.92 13.22
N GLU A 87 -7.89 -12.21 11.92
CA GLU A 87 -7.15 -13.28 11.25
C GLU A 87 -5.90 -12.73 10.54
N PRO A 88 -4.74 -13.40 10.62
CA PRO A 88 -3.58 -13.07 9.80
C PRO A 88 -3.93 -13.17 8.32
N MET A 89 -3.38 -12.26 7.51
CA MET A 89 -3.62 -12.25 6.07
C MET A 89 -2.38 -11.86 5.30
N THR A 90 -2.31 -12.22 4.02
CA THR A 90 -1.32 -11.66 3.10
C THR A 90 -2.02 -10.70 2.16
N LEU A 91 -1.50 -9.49 2.03
CA LEU A 91 -1.95 -8.50 1.07
C LEU A 91 -1.03 -8.50 -0.15
N GLU A 92 -1.63 -8.60 -1.33
CA GLU A 92 -0.91 -8.59 -2.61
C GLU A 92 -1.14 -7.27 -3.34
N PHE A 93 -0.05 -6.66 -3.83
CA PHE A 93 -0.13 -5.45 -4.64
C PHE A 93 0.78 -5.53 -5.86
N LEU A 94 0.24 -5.19 -7.03
CA LEU A 94 1.07 -4.71 -8.14
C LEU A 94 1.56 -3.30 -7.80
N VAL A 95 2.86 -3.07 -7.95
CA VAL A 95 3.49 -1.81 -7.56
C VAL A 95 3.83 -1.00 -8.80
N MET A 96 3.30 0.21 -8.86
CA MET A 96 3.51 1.13 -9.97
C MET A 96 4.22 2.41 -9.52
N PRO A 97 5.19 2.93 -10.32
CA PRO A 97 5.79 4.22 -10.04
C PRO A 97 4.74 5.33 -10.10
N VAL A 98 4.85 6.28 -9.18
CA VAL A 98 3.95 7.43 -9.11
C VAL A 98 4.56 8.61 -9.83
N ARG A 99 3.74 9.32 -10.61
CA ARG A 99 4.05 10.65 -11.13
C ARG A 99 2.90 11.58 -10.80
N TRP A 100 3.19 12.78 -10.29
CA TRP A 100 2.15 13.76 -10.00
C TRP A 100 1.74 14.50 -11.27
N ARG A 101 0.46 14.86 -11.40
CA ARG A 101 -0.09 15.47 -12.61
C ARG A 101 0.57 16.82 -12.94
N ASP A 102 0.95 17.56 -11.90
CA ASP A 102 1.68 18.83 -12.00
C ASP A 102 3.19 18.64 -12.25
N ARG A 103 3.71 17.41 -12.12
CA ARG A 103 5.12 17.05 -12.37
C ARG A 103 5.23 15.71 -13.11
N PRO A 104 4.73 15.63 -14.37
CA PRO A 104 4.60 14.37 -15.09
C PRO A 104 5.93 13.77 -15.57
N ASP A 105 7.02 14.54 -15.56
CA ASP A 105 8.37 14.16 -15.93
C ASP A 105 9.14 13.47 -14.80
N ARG A 106 8.70 13.65 -13.55
CA ARG A 106 9.37 13.13 -12.35
C ARG A 106 8.58 12.02 -11.69
N THR A 107 9.23 10.87 -11.53
CA THR A 107 8.75 9.81 -10.64
C THR A 107 8.97 10.23 -9.18
N ASP A 108 7.94 10.05 -8.35
CA ASP A 108 8.02 10.21 -6.91
C ASP A 108 8.90 9.11 -6.31
N SER A 109 9.95 9.49 -5.57
CA SER A 109 10.90 8.55 -4.96
C SER A 109 10.37 7.94 -3.67
N ASP A 110 9.39 8.59 -3.04
CA ASP A 110 8.97 8.29 -1.69
C ASP A 110 7.69 7.46 -1.68
N LEU A 111 6.96 7.45 -2.79
CA LEU A 111 5.67 6.81 -2.93
C LEU A 111 5.60 5.90 -4.17
N VAL A 112 4.97 4.75 -3.99
CA VAL A 112 4.48 3.91 -5.09
C VAL A 112 2.99 3.68 -4.95
N LEU A 113 2.32 3.41 -6.07
CA LEU A 113 0.91 3.06 -6.08
C LEU A 113 0.80 1.53 -6.01
N GLY A 114 0.18 1.02 -4.96
CA GLY A 114 -0.23 -0.37 -4.84
C GLY A 114 -1.61 -0.58 -5.48
N VAL A 115 -1.69 -1.57 -6.37
CA VAL A 115 -2.94 -2.01 -7.01
C VAL A 115 -3.23 -3.44 -6.56
N SER A 116 -4.27 -3.62 -5.75
CA SER A 116 -4.72 -4.95 -5.35
C SER A 116 -5.29 -5.68 -6.58
N PRO A 117 -4.81 -6.89 -6.90
CA PRO A 117 -5.31 -7.67 -8.03
C PRO A 117 -6.66 -8.34 -7.73
N GLU A 118 -7.00 -8.51 -6.45
CA GLU A 118 -8.18 -9.26 -6.00
C GLU A 118 -9.45 -8.41 -5.90
N LEU A 119 -9.30 -7.08 -5.82
CA LEU A 119 -10.42 -6.16 -5.73
C LEU A 119 -10.75 -5.57 -7.11
N PRO A 120 -12.03 -5.33 -7.46
CA PRO A 120 -12.43 -4.71 -8.71
C PRO A 120 -12.13 -3.20 -8.75
N LEU A 121 -11.83 -2.65 -9.94
CA LEU A 121 -11.72 -1.21 -10.14
C LEU A 121 -13.13 -0.71 -9.98
N ARG A 122 -13.39 0.14 -8.98
CA ARG A 122 -14.66 0.85 -8.95
C ARG A 122 -14.68 1.79 -10.16
N PRO A 123 -15.61 1.63 -11.11
CA PRO A 123 -15.75 2.59 -12.20
C PRO A 123 -16.13 3.96 -11.63
N ARG A 124 -15.83 4.98 -12.42
CA ARG A 124 -16.04 6.40 -12.12
C ARG A 124 -17.50 6.72 -11.84
#